data_AF-K1TGE7-F1
#
_entry.id   AF-K1TGE7-F1
#
_cell.length_a   1.000
_cell.length_b   1.000
_cell.length_c   1.000
_cell.angle_alpha   90.00
_cell.angle_beta   90.00
_cell.angle_gamma   90.00
#
_symmetry.space_group_name_H-M   'P 1'
#
loop_
_entity.id
_entity.type
_entity.pdbx_description
1 polymer ?
#
loop_
_entity_poly.entity_id
_entity_poly.type
_entity_poly.pdbx_seq_one_letter_code
_entity_poly.pdbx_strand_id
1 'polypeptide(L)' 'MAEVIDGILIREVETKNIMTKSSLPVGGYSVNPYVGCTHACKYCYASFMKRFTGHTGGMGHFP' A
#
# COMPACT_ATOMS: atom_id res chain seq x y z
N MET A 1 2.36 14.74 8.09
CA MET A 1 1.70 14.72 9.42
C MET A 1 0.85 13.46 9.56
N ALA A 2 0.44 13.07 10.78
CA ALA A 2 -0.54 12.00 10.99
C ALA A 2 -1.86 12.62 11.47
N GLU A 3 -2.95 12.35 10.76
CA GLU A 3 -4.28 12.88 11.04
C GLU A 3 -5.28 11.73 11.20
N VAL A 4 -6.30 11.93 12.04
CA VAL A 4 -7.35 10.93 12.26
C VAL A 4 -8.64 11.42 11.61
N ILE A 5 -9.12 10.70 10.60
CA ILE A 5 -10.38 10.97 9.91
C ILE A 5 -11.30 9.76 10.11
N ASP A 6 -12.50 9.98 10.66
CA ASP A 6 -13.48 8.91 10.92
C ASP A 6 -12.93 7.71 11.71
N GLY A 7 -12.00 7.96 12.65
CA GLY A 7 -11.35 6.92 13.46
C GLY A 7 -10.22 6.16 12.75
N ILE A 8 -9.89 6.54 11.51
CA ILE A 8 -8.78 5.98 10.73
C ILE A 8 -7.56 6.89 10.86
N LEU A 9 -6.40 6.31 11.23
CA LEU A 9 -5.12 7.02 11.25
C LEU A 9 -4.55 7.11 9.84
N ILE A 10 -4.48 8.32 9.29
CA ILE A 10 -3.88 8.62 7.99
C ILE A 10 -2.52 9.27 8.23
N ARG A 11 -1.51 8.84 7.47
CA ARG A 11 -0.15 9.38 7.56
C ARG A 11 0.32 9.81 6.19
N GLU A 12 0.89 11.00 6.12
CA GLU A 12 1.70 11.38 4.96
C GLU A 12 3.06 10.71 5.03
N VAL A 13 3.51 10.18 3.89
CA VAL A 13 4.82 9.55 3.74
C VAL A 13 5.52 10.21 2.56
N GLU A 14 6.73 10.72 2.80
CA GLU A 14 7.56 11.23 1.72
C GLU A 14 8.13 10.06 0.90
N THR A 15 7.74 10.01 -0.37
CA THR A 15 8.15 8.94 -1.29
C THR A 15 9.38 9.36 -2.09
N LYS A 16 10.31 8.43 -2.32
CA LYS A 16 11.47 8.68 -3.20
C LYS A 16 11.08 8.96 -4.66
N ASN A 17 9.99 8.35 -5.15
CA ASN A 17 9.45 8.57 -6.49
C ASN A 17 7.98 8.15 -6.52
N ILE A 18 7.14 8.96 -7.17
CA ILE A 18 5.71 8.67 -7.37
C ILE A 18 5.46 7.37 -8.14
N MET A 19 6.37 7.01 -9.07
CA MET A 19 6.26 5.81 -9.89
C MET A 19 7.44 4.87 -9.68
N THR A 20 7.13 3.58 -9.56
CA THR A 20 8.11 2.49 -9.49
C THR A 20 7.93 1.59 -10.70
N LYS A 21 9.02 1.11 -11.31
CA LYS A 21 8.91 0.16 -12.43
C LYS A 21 8.27 -1.13 -11.94
N SER A 22 7.24 -1.59 -12.64
CA SER A 22 6.52 -2.82 -12.27
C SER A 22 7.30 -4.05 -12.75
N SER A 23 7.31 -5.10 -11.93
CA SER A 23 7.83 -6.41 -12.32
C SER A 23 6.75 -7.28 -13.00
N LEU A 24 5.52 -6.78 -13.14
CA LEU A 24 4.46 -7.52 -13.82
C LEU A 24 4.73 -7.56 -15.33
N PRO A 25 4.51 -8.70 -16.00
CA PRO A 25 4.71 -8.84 -17.44
C PRO A 25 3.79 -7.95 -18.28
N VAL A 26 2.75 -7.39 -17.67
CA VAL A 26 1.75 -6.52 -18.28
C VAL A 26 1.77 -5.09 -17.72
N GLY A 27 2.77 -4.73 -16.90
CA GLY A 27 2.83 -3.44 -16.24
C GLY A 27 4.14 -2.69 -16.52
N GLY A 28 4.05 -1.42 -16.95
CA GLY A 28 5.22 -0.55 -17.09
C GLY A 28 5.68 0.01 -15.74
N TYR A 29 4.80 0.77 -15.09
CA TYR A 29 5.06 1.43 -13.82
C TYR A 29 3.85 1.30 -12.89
N SER A 30 4.09 1.17 -11.59
CA SER A 30 3.09 1.27 -10.54
C SER A 30 3.26 2.59 -9.80
N VAL A 31 2.14 3.23 -9.48
CA VAL A 31 2.12 4.27 -8.44
C VAL A 31 2.25 3.53 -7.11
N ASN A 32 3.11 4.00 -6.21
CA ASN A 32 3.39 3.33 -4.95
C ASN A 32 2.42 3.76 -3.83
N PRO A 33 1.43 2.91 -3.49
CA PRO A 33 0.94 2.82 -2.13
C PRO A 33 1.14 1.38 -1.65
N TYR A 34 2.38 0.94 -1.48
CA TYR A 34 2.71 -0.36 -0.89
C TYR A 34 2.33 -0.44 0.60
N VAL A 35 1.56 0.55 1.10
CA VAL A 35 1.06 0.67 2.47
C VAL A 35 -0.45 0.39 2.61
N GLY A 36 -1.11 -0.05 1.55
CA GLY A 36 -2.54 -0.37 1.58
C GLY A 36 -3.44 0.87 1.49
N CYS A 37 -4.76 0.66 1.45
CA CYS A 37 -5.75 1.72 1.32
C CYS A 37 -6.97 1.46 2.21
N THR A 38 -7.75 2.51 2.49
CA THR A 38 -8.94 2.45 3.36
C THR A 38 -10.09 1.61 2.80
N HIS A 39 -10.07 1.30 1.49
CA HIS A 39 -11.13 0.50 0.84
C HIS A 39 -11.12 -0.98 1.22
N ALA A 40 -9.99 -1.53 1.66
CA ALA A 40 -9.85 -2.94 2.07
C ALA A 40 -10.50 -3.98 1.12
N CYS A 41 -10.38 -3.78 -0.20
CA CYS A 41 -11.05 -4.64 -1.19
C CYS A 41 -10.64 -6.12 -1.03
N LYS A 42 -11.62 -7.02 -1.12
CA LYS A 42 -11.41 -8.49 -1.10
C LYS A 42 -10.45 -8.98 -2.19
N TYR A 43 -10.38 -8.26 -3.30
CA TYR A 43 -9.53 -8.55 -4.47
C TYR A 43 -8.29 -7.65 -4.57
N CYS A 44 -7.90 -6.99 -3.47
CA CYS A 44 -6.79 -6.04 -3.49
C CYS A 44 -5.45 -6.72 -3.82
N TYR A 45 -4.82 -6.27 -4.90
CA TYR A 45 -3.48 -6.72 -5.30
C TYR A 45 -2.44 -6.48 -4.17
N ALA A 46 -2.48 -5.34 -3.48
CA ALA A 46 -1.56 -5.06 -2.36
C ALA A 46 -1.72 -6.07 -1.21
N SER A 47 -2.95 -6.55 -0.96
CA SER A 47 -3.20 -7.60 0.04
C SER A 47 -2.59 -8.94 -0.37
N PHE A 48 -2.60 -9.27 -1.66
CA PHE A 48 -1.91 -10.44 -2.18
C PHE A 48 -0.39 -10.28 -2.07
N MET A 49 0.14 -9.11 -2.47
CA MET A 49 1.57 -8.81 -2.46
C MET A 49 2.17 -8.77 -1.06
N LYS A 50 1.38 -8.42 -0.03
CA LYS A 50 1.82 -8.44 1.38
C LYS A 50 2.54 -9.74 1.75
N ARG A 51 2.07 -10.89 1.24
CA ARG A 51 2.62 -12.23 1.52
C ARG A 51 4.11 -12.36 1.17
N PHE A 52 4.60 -11.56 0.22
CA PHE A 52 5.97 -11.62 -0.28
C PHE A 52 6.89 -10.53 0.30
N THR A 53 6.35 -9.66 1.16
CA THR A 53 7.06 -8.50 1.70
C THR A 53 7.52 -8.66 3.16
N GLY A 54 7.24 -9.81 3.77
CA GLY A 54 7.63 -10.10 5.16
C GLY A 54 6.83 -9.35 6.23
N HIS A 55 5.82 -8.57 5.85
CA HIS A 55 4.97 -7.84 6.81
C HIS A 55 4.07 -8.79 7.62
N THR A 56 4.29 -8.83 8.92
CA THR A 56 3.49 -9.58 9.89
C THR A 56 2.36 -8.69 10.44
N GLY A 57 1.11 -8.92 10.02
CA GLY A 57 -0.06 -8.19 10.53
C GLY A 57 -1.30 -8.32 9.64
N GLY A 58 -2.48 -7.93 10.14
CA GLY A 58 -3.73 -7.91 9.36
C GLY A 58 -3.73 -6.87 8.21
N MET A 59 -4.75 -6.90 7.35
CA MET A 59 -4.95 -5.81 6.37
C MET A 59 -5.04 -4.46 7.10
N GLY A 60 -4.35 -3.43 6.60
CA GLY A 60 -4.25 -2.11 7.25
C GLY A 60 -3.05 -1.92 8.18
N HIS A 61 -2.34 -2.99 8.56
CA HIS A 61 -0.99 -2.88 9.12
C HIS A 61 0.03 -2.97 7.98
N PHE A 62 0.26 -1.84 7.32
CA PHE A 62 1.48 -1.61 6.57
C PHE A 62 2.18 -0.40 7.23
N PRO A 63 3.52 -0.38 7.28
CA PRO A 63 4.28 0.66 7.96
C PRO A 63 4.09 2.06 7.35
#